data_AF-A0AAV0VSR0-F1
#
_entry.id   AF-A0AAV0VSR0-F1
#
_cell.length_a   1.000
_cell.length_b   1.000
_cell.length_c   1.000
_cell.angle_alpha   90.00
_cell.angle_beta   90.00
_cell.angle_gamma   90.00
#
_symmetry.space_group_name_H-M   'P 1'
#
loop_
_entity.id
_entity.type
_entity.pdbx_description
1 polymer ?
#
loop_
_entity_poly.entity_id
_entity_poly.type
_entity_poly.pdbx_seq_one_letter_code
_entity_poly.pdbx_strand_id
1 'polypeptide(L)'
;MEQDVGDVALTLLKLGSTAYYISLELYIYCYLFDNMNIQRELVNFSIYSANWTQMDLKFKKLLLLAMRMNDANNLVIRATPKKIINLQIFASVLTPFCL
;
A
#
# COMPACT_ATOMS: atom_id res chain seq x y z
N MET A 1 39.36 2.60 26.58
CA MET A 1 37.88 2.73 26.61
C MET A 1 37.36 3.61 25.47
N GLU A 2 38.07 4.65 25.00
CA GLU A 2 37.64 5.45 23.83
C GLU A 2 37.45 4.67 22.51
N GLN A 3 38.28 3.67 22.19
CA GLN A 3 38.20 2.93 20.92
C GLN A 3 36.93 2.07 20.79
N ASP A 4 36.42 1.54 21.91
CA ASP A 4 35.25 0.67 22.00
C ASP A 4 33.94 1.49 21.85
N VAL A 5 33.91 2.68 22.45
CA VAL A 5 32.76 3.61 22.34
C VAL A 5 32.55 4.09 20.90
N GLY A 6 33.63 4.32 20.14
CA GLY A 6 33.55 4.73 18.73
C GLY A 6 32.93 3.68 17.80
N ASP A 7 33.27 2.40 18.01
CA ASP A 7 32.75 1.29 17.19
C ASP A 7 31.28 0.98 17.51
N VAL A 8 30.91 1.09 18.79
CA VAL A 8 29.50 1.02 19.23
C VAL A 8 28.69 2.16 18.61
N ALA A 9 29.19 3.39 18.62
CA ALA A 9 28.51 4.54 18.01
C ALA A 9 28.30 4.35 16.49
N LEU A 10 29.32 3.87 15.77
CA LEU A 10 29.22 3.58 14.34
C LEU A 10 28.20 2.48 14.04
N THR A 11 28.15 1.44 14.88
CA THR A 11 27.19 0.33 14.75
C THR A 11 25.76 0.82 14.99
N LEU A 12 25.54 1.67 16.00
CA LEU A 12 24.23 2.28 16.26
C LEU A 12 23.77 3.19 15.12
N LEU A 13 24.67 4.00 14.55
CA LEU A 13 24.37 4.85 13.39
C LEU A 13 23.96 4.02 12.16
N LYS A 14 24.66 2.91 11.88
CA LYS A 14 24.31 2.00 10.79
C LYS A 14 22.94 1.35 10.99
N LEU A 15 22.67 0.84 12.19
CA LEU A 15 21.38 0.24 12.53
C LEU A 15 20.24 1.27 12.42
N GLY A 16 20.45 2.48 12.96
CA GLY A 16 19.48 3.57 12.87
C GLY A 16 19.19 3.99 11.43
N SER A 17 20.22 4.14 10.61
CA SER A 17 20.07 4.51 9.19
C SER A 17 19.30 3.45 8.39
N THR A 18 19.56 2.17 8.66
CA THR A 18 18.87 1.06 7.99
C THR A 18 17.42 0.97 8.43
N ALA A 19 17.14 1.10 9.73
CA ALA A 19 15.78 1.12 10.26
C ALA A 19 14.96 2.31 9.71
N TYR A 20 15.59 3.48 9.59
CA TYR A 20 14.97 4.66 8.99
C TYR A 20 14.63 4.44 7.51
N TYR A 21 15.56 3.89 6.74
CA TYR A 21 15.36 3.59 5.33
C TYR A 21 14.20 2.60 5.11
N ILE A 22 14.16 1.50 5.87
CA ILE A 22 13.06 0.52 5.81
C ILE A 22 11.73 1.17 6.20
N SER A 23 11.71 2.04 7.20
CA SER A 23 10.50 2.74 7.63
C SER A 23 9.95 3.66 6.55
N LEU A 24 10.82 4.38 5.83
CA LEU A 24 10.44 5.22 4.70
C LEU A 24 9.87 4.40 3.54
N GLU A 25 10.53 3.28 3.18
CA GLU A 25 10.02 2.40 2.13
C GLU A 25 8.63 1.87 2.48
N LEU A 26 8.45 1.35 3.71
CA LEU A 26 7.16 0.87 4.19
C LEU A 26 6.09 1.97 4.16
N TYR A 27 6.44 3.20 4.55
CA TYR A 27 5.53 4.34 4.48
C TYR A 27 5.09 4.64 3.05
N ILE A 28 6.03 4.71 2.09
CA ILE A 28 5.75 4.98 0.68
C ILE A 28 4.86 3.87 0.10
N TYR A 29 5.17 2.61 0.36
CA TYR A 29 4.35 1.48 -0.10
C TYR A 29 2.94 1.54 0.49
N CYS A 30 2.80 1.75 1.80
CA CYS A 30 1.49 1.85 2.45
C CYS A 30 0.65 2.99 1.86
N TYR A 31 1.24 4.17 1.67
CA TYR A 31 0.56 5.33 1.09
C TYR A 31 0.13 5.08 -0.37
N LEU A 32 0.99 4.45 -1.17
CA LEU A 32 0.68 4.12 -2.57
C LEU A 32 -0.46 3.10 -2.65
N PHE A 33 -0.40 2.02 -1.87
CA PHE A 33 -1.43 0.99 -1.86
C PHE A 33 -2.78 1.51 -1.39
N ASP A 34 -2.79 2.36 -0.36
CA ASP A 34 -4.03 2.96 0.15
C ASP A 34 -4.70 3.87 -0.90
N ASN A 35 -3.92 4.73 -1.55
CA ASN A 35 -4.44 5.57 -2.64
C ASN A 35 -4.93 4.74 -3.84
N MET A 36 -4.21 3.70 -4.23
CA MET A 36 -4.66 2.79 -5.30
C MET A 36 -5.99 2.13 -4.93
N ASN A 37 -6.17 1.76 -3.66
CA ASN A 37 -7.41 1.15 -3.18
C ASN A 37 -8.59 2.14 -3.24
N ILE A 38 -8.38 3.40 -2.81
CA ILE A 38 -9.40 4.45 -2.91
C ILE A 38 -9.77 4.72 -4.37
N GLN A 39 -8.78 4.90 -5.24
CA GLN A 39 -9.02 5.18 -6.66
C GLN A 39 -9.77 4.04 -7.35
N ARG A 40 -9.45 2.80 -6.97
CA ARG A 40 -10.16 1.63 -7.47
C ARG A 40 -11.64 1.63 -7.07
N GLU A 41 -11.94 1.95 -5.82
CA GLU A 41 -13.33 2.04 -5.33
C GLU A 41 -14.11 3.12 -6.09
N LEU A 42 -13.50 4.28 -6.31
CA LEU A 42 -14.07 5.37 -7.11
C LEU A 42 -14.33 4.96 -8.56
N VAL A 43 -13.38 4.28 -9.20
CA VAL A 43 -13.54 3.76 -10.57
C VAL A 43 -14.70 2.77 -10.61
N ASN A 44 -14.78 1.85 -9.64
CA ASN A 44 -15.87 0.88 -9.59
C ASN A 44 -17.24 1.57 -9.43
N PHE A 45 -17.33 2.55 -8.52
CA PHE A 45 -18.55 3.34 -8.32
C PHE A 45 -18.96 4.11 -9.60
N SER A 46 -18.00 4.73 -10.28
CA SER A 46 -18.25 5.46 -11.53
C SER A 46 -18.74 4.53 -12.65
N ILE A 47 -18.20 3.31 -12.72
CA ILE A 47 -18.58 2.28 -13.69
C ILE A 47 -20.02 1.80 -13.45
N TYR A 48 -20.39 1.53 -12.20
CA TYR A 48 -21.74 1.07 -11.85
C TYR A 48 -22.81 2.17 -11.98
N SER A 49 -22.44 3.43 -11.78
CA SER A 49 -23.36 4.57 -11.94
C SER A 49 -23.46 5.11 -13.36
N ALA A 50 -22.54 4.74 -14.25
CA ALA A 50 -22.55 5.17 -15.65
C ALA A 50 -23.65 4.47 -16.47
N ASN A 51 -24.21 5.19 -17.46
CA ASN A 51 -25.22 4.66 -18.38
C ASN A 51 -24.58 3.79 -19.48
N TRP A 52 -24.06 2.63 -19.07
CA TRP A 52 -23.23 1.71 -19.87
C TRP A 52 -23.87 1.23 -21.17
N THR A 53 -25.19 1.20 -21.26
CA THR A 53 -25.95 0.79 -22.45
C THR A 53 -25.77 1.77 -23.61
N GLN A 54 -25.64 3.07 -23.32
CA GLN A 54 -25.49 4.14 -24.31
C GLN A 54 -24.03 4.41 -24.72
N MET A 55 -23.05 3.72 -24.11
CA MET A 55 -21.63 3.94 -24.37
C MET A 55 -21.12 3.17 -25.60
N ASP A 56 -20.00 3.66 -26.16
CA ASP A 56 -19.34 3.11 -27.34
C ASP A 56 -18.88 1.65 -27.11
N LEU A 57 -18.80 0.85 -28.19
CA LEU A 57 -18.34 -0.53 -28.17
C LEU A 57 -16.92 -0.67 -27.60
N LYS A 58 -16.05 0.32 -27.83
CA LYS A 58 -14.71 0.37 -27.22
C LYS A 58 -14.80 0.49 -25.69
N PHE A 59 -15.68 1.36 -25.20
CA PHE A 59 -15.89 1.54 -23.77
C PHE A 59 -16.49 0.27 -23.14
N LYS A 60 -17.47 -0.36 -23.80
CA LYS A 60 -18.07 -1.63 -23.35
C LYS A 60 -17.04 -2.75 -23.22
N LYS A 61 -16.08 -2.85 -24.15
CA LYS A 61 -14.96 -3.81 -24.05
C LYS A 61 -14.05 -3.51 -22.86
N LEU A 62 -13.73 -2.23 -22.66
CA LEU A 62 -12.93 -1.78 -21.51
C LEU A 62 -13.65 -2.07 -20.18
N LEU A 63 -14.96 -1.83 -20.13
CA LEU A 63 -15.84 -2.10 -18.99
C LEU A 63 -15.87 -3.58 -18.64
N LEU A 64 -16.04 -4.45 -19.66
CA LEU A 64 -15.99 -5.90 -19.49
C LEU A 64 -14.63 -6.38 -18.97
N LEU A 65 -13.54 -5.80 -19.47
CA LEU A 65 -12.20 -6.08 -18.98
C LEU A 65 -12.02 -5.62 -17.53
N ALA A 66 -12.47 -4.41 -17.19
CA ALA A 66 -12.40 -3.86 -15.83
C ALA A 66 -13.26 -4.68 -14.85
N MET A 67 -14.46 -5.10 -15.25
CA MET A 67 -15.31 -5.97 -14.45
C MET A 67 -14.68 -7.36 -14.27
N ARG A 68 -14.11 -7.97 -15.31
CA ARG A 68 -13.36 -9.24 -15.18
C ARG A 68 -12.14 -9.10 -14.28
N MET A 69 -11.40 -8.00 -14.40
CA MET A 69 -10.28 -7.69 -13.52
C MET A 69 -10.75 -7.46 -12.08
N ASN A 70 -11.94 -6.88 -11.85
CA ASN A 70 -12.52 -6.70 -10.52
C ASN A 70 -13.09 -8.00 -9.94
N ASP A 71 -13.73 -8.84 -10.75
CA ASP A 71 -14.33 -10.14 -10.39
C ASP A 71 -13.26 -11.21 -10.10
N ALA A 72 -12.23 -11.29 -10.95
CA ALA A 72 -11.02 -12.09 -10.68
C ALA A 72 -10.25 -11.60 -9.45
N ASN A 73 -10.67 -10.49 -8.85
CA ASN A 73 -10.00 -9.79 -7.79
C ASN A 73 -10.82 -9.80 -6.47
N ASN A 74 -11.21 -11.00 -6.06
CA ASN A 74 -11.05 -11.38 -4.64
C ASN A 74 -9.58 -11.20 -4.15
N LEU A 75 -8.64 -10.98 -5.08
CA LEU A 75 -7.34 -10.36 -4.89
C LEU A 75 -7.43 -8.87 -4.53
N VAL A 76 -8.20 -8.48 -3.50
CA VAL A 76 -7.84 -7.26 -2.74
C VAL A 76 -6.32 -7.28 -2.65
N ILE A 77 -5.61 -6.18 -2.95
CA ILE A 77 -4.15 -6.16 -2.87
C ILE A 77 -3.78 -6.40 -1.41
N ARG A 78 -3.78 -7.68 -1.06
CA ARG A 78 -3.60 -8.29 0.23
C ARG A 78 -2.22 -8.86 0.03
N ALA A 79 -1.23 -8.14 0.53
CA ALA A 79 0.10 -8.73 0.70
C ALA A 79 0.00 -10.07 1.48
N THR A 80 -1.08 -10.28 2.24
CA THR A 80 -1.43 -11.56 2.89
C THR A 80 -2.96 -11.67 3.07
N PRO A 81 -3.59 -12.86 2.95
CA PRO A 81 -5.05 -13.03 3.02
C PRO A 81 -5.74 -12.50 4.29
N LYS A 82 -4.98 -12.26 5.36
CA LYS A 82 -5.49 -11.90 6.69
C LYS A 82 -5.29 -10.45 7.12
N LYS A 83 -4.52 -9.62 6.41
CA LYS A 83 -4.27 -8.23 6.83
C LYS A 83 -3.99 -7.34 5.63
N ILE A 84 -4.86 -6.35 5.43
CA ILE A 84 -4.65 -5.27 4.47
C ILE A 84 -3.49 -4.43 5.01
N ILE A 85 -2.39 -4.35 4.26
CA ILE A 85 -1.29 -3.45 4.59
C ILE A 85 -1.77 -2.03 4.29
N ASN A 86 -2.29 -1.38 5.33
CA ASN A 86 -2.73 0.01 5.34
C ASN A 86 -1.86 0.78 6.33
N LEU A 87 -1.81 2.11 6.21
CA LEU A 87 -1.24 3.06 7.18
C LEU A 87 -1.58 2.69 8.64
N GLN A 88 -2.75 2.12 8.90
CA GLN A 88 -3.18 1.63 10.21
C GLN A 88 -2.28 0.51 10.79
N ILE A 89 -1.79 -0.42 9.97
CA ILE A 89 -0.85 -1.46 10.43
C ILE A 89 0.52 -0.84 10.72
N PHE A 90 0.99 0.06 9.86
CA PHE A 90 2.23 0.78 10.08
C PHE A 90 2.20 1.54 11.42
N ALA A 91 1.12 2.29 11.68
CA ALA A 91 0.89 2.96 12.95
C ALA A 91 0.89 1.97 14.13
N SER A 92 0.23 0.81 14.00
CA SER A 92 0.19 -0.20 15.06
C SER A 92 1.55 -0.83 15.37
N VAL A 93 2.44 -0.95 14.39
CA VAL A 93 3.81 -1.49 14.57
C VAL A 93 4.75 -0.43 15.15
N LEU A 94 4.52 0.85 14.84
CA LEU A 94 5.30 1.98 15.38
C LEU A 94 4.91 2.38 16.81
N THR A 95 3.65 2.17 17.19
CA THR A 95 3.16 2.51 18.54
C THR A 95 4.04 1.93 19.67
N PRO A 96 4.47 0.66 19.67
CA PRO A 96 5.33 0.11 20.73
C PRO A 96 6.77 0.65 20.74
N PHE A 97 7.22 1.36 19.70
CA PHE A 97 8.54 2.04 19.69
C PHE A 97 8.48 3.47 20.24
N CYS A 98 7.27 3.98 20.53
CA CYS A 98 7.05 5.35 21.01
C CYS A 98 6.61 5.42 22.49
N LEU A 99 6.60 4.29 23.21
CA LEU A 99 6.16 4.15 24.60
C LEU A 99 7.33 3.78 25.52
#